data_AF-A0A5C8L9B0-F1
#
_entry.id   AF-A0A5C8L9B0-F1
#
_cell.length_a   1.000
_cell.length_b   1.000
_cell.length_c   1.000
_cell.angle_alpha   90.00
_cell.angle_beta   90.00
_cell.angle_gamma   90.00
#
_symmetry.space_group_name_H-M   'P 1'
#
loop_
_entity.id
_entity.type
_entity.pdbx_description
1 polymer ?
#
loop_
_entity_poly.entity_id
_entity_poly.type
_entity_poly.pdbx_seq_one_letter_code
_entity_poly.pdbx_strand_id
1 'polypeptide(L)'
;MNESLMDTFKRFYADYRTAANVEQSFTDAYQAVAFYVIEQTSQLAQESKLDDIKQLTREFKEIRFAISPSNDALKERFEQELVEKMLDRVPT
;
A
#
# COMPACT_ATOMS: atom_id res chain seq x y z
N MET A 1 6.03 -16.05 3.18
CA MET A 1 6.30 -14.72 3.75
C MET A 1 5.01 -13.94 3.65
N ASN A 2 4.48 -13.40 4.76
CA ASN A 2 3.38 -12.43 4.66
C ASN A 2 3.92 -11.19 3.94
N GLU A 3 3.21 -10.77 2.89
CA GLU A 3 3.46 -9.53 2.15
C GLU A 3 3.47 -8.34 3.11
N SER A 4 4.41 -7.38 2.93
CA SER A 4 4.42 -6.18 3.77
C SER A 4 3.22 -5.29 3.47
N LEU A 5 2.84 -4.44 4.42
CA LEU A 5 1.74 -3.50 4.17
C LEU A 5 2.08 -2.50 3.06
N MET A 6 3.36 -2.18 2.87
CA MET A 6 3.84 -1.35 1.77
C MET A 6 3.65 -2.04 0.41
N ASP A 7 3.93 -3.34 0.32
CA ASP A 7 3.71 -4.10 -0.91
C ASP A 7 2.21 -4.19 -1.24
N THR A 8 1.38 -4.39 -0.21
CA THR A 8 -0.09 -4.34 -0.35
C THR A 8 -0.55 -2.98 -0.88
N PHE A 9 0.03 -1.88 -0.37
CA PHE A 9 -0.26 -0.53 -0.85
C PHE A 9 0.11 -0.35 -2.32
N LYS A 10 1.32 -0.78 -2.72
CA LYS A 10 1.77 -0.73 -4.11
C LYS A 10 0.89 -1.56 -5.05
N ARG A 11 0.40 -2.72 -4.59
CA ARG A 11 -0.53 -3.55 -5.36
C ARG A 11 -1.84 -2.82 -5.59
N PHE A 12 -2.50 -2.33 -4.53
CA PHE A 12 -3.73 -1.56 -4.69
C PHE A 12 -3.53 -0.34 -5.58
N TYR A 13 -2.40 0.36 -5.44
CA TYR A 13 -2.06 1.47 -6.33
C TYR A 13 -2.01 1.06 -7.79
N ALA A 14 -1.28 -0.01 -8.12
CA ALA A 14 -1.20 -0.53 -9.48
C ALA A 14 -2.58 -0.90 -10.04
N ASP A 15 -3.44 -1.51 -9.21
CA ASP A 15 -4.80 -1.88 -9.59
C ASP A 15 -5.65 -0.64 -9.92
N TYR A 16 -5.65 0.38 -9.05
CA TYR A 16 -6.38 1.63 -9.30
C TYR A 16 -5.81 2.44 -10.48
N ARG A 17 -4.49 2.38 -10.72
CA ARG A 17 -3.83 3.06 -11.85
C ARG A 17 -4.29 2.57 -13.21
N THR A 18 -4.93 1.40 -13.30
CA THR A 18 -5.56 0.91 -14.53
C THR A 18 -6.80 1.72 -14.94
N ALA A 19 -7.45 2.41 -13.99
CA ALA A 19 -8.75 3.06 -14.19
C ALA A 19 -8.76 4.56 -13.83
N ALA A 20 -7.79 5.05 -13.07
CA ALA A 20 -7.74 6.43 -12.59
C ALA A 20 -6.36 7.09 -12.76
N ASN A 21 -6.32 8.42 -12.59
CA ASN A 21 -5.07 9.17 -12.61
C ASN A 21 -4.23 8.93 -11.33
N VAL A 22 -3.00 9.45 -11.33
CA VAL A 22 -2.01 9.25 -10.24
C VAL A 22 -2.56 9.66 -8.87
N GLU A 23 -3.14 10.86 -8.78
CA GLU A 23 -3.63 11.43 -7.51
C GLU A 23 -4.76 10.60 -6.91
N GLN A 24 -5.76 10.32 -7.75
CA GLN A 24 -6.93 9.55 -7.36
C GLN A 24 -6.53 8.12 -6.99
N SER A 25 -5.70 7.47 -7.81
CA SER A 25 -5.24 6.10 -7.55
C SER A 25 -4.44 5.99 -6.24
N PHE A 26 -3.63 7.00 -5.92
CA PHE A 26 -2.85 7.02 -4.69
C PHE A 26 -3.75 7.18 -3.46
N THR A 27 -4.74 8.08 -3.57
CA THR A 27 -5.75 8.32 -2.52
C THR A 27 -6.59 7.07 -2.29
N ASP A 28 -7.10 6.46 -3.36
CA ASP A 28 -7.95 5.27 -3.29
C ASP A 28 -7.16 4.07 -2.75
N ALA A 29 -5.91 3.88 -3.19
CA ALA A 29 -5.05 2.83 -2.67
C ALA A 29 -4.76 3.00 -1.18
N TYR A 30 -4.55 4.24 -0.70
CA TYR A 30 -4.36 4.48 0.73
C TYR A 30 -5.63 4.17 1.54
N GLN A 31 -6.80 4.55 1.03
CA GLN A 31 -8.08 4.19 1.65
C GLN A 31 -8.28 2.68 1.70
N ALA A 32 -7.97 1.96 0.61
CA ALA A 32 -8.03 0.51 0.56
C ALA A 32 -7.07 -0.16 1.57
N VAL A 33 -5.85 0.37 1.73
CA VAL A 33 -4.91 -0.09 2.77
C VAL A 33 -5.49 0.12 4.17
N ALA A 34 -6.12 1.27 4.44
CA ALA A 34 -6.71 1.53 5.74
C ALA A 34 -7.84 0.51 6.06
N PHE A 35 -8.70 0.19 5.09
CA PHE A 35 -9.70 -0.86 5.24
C PHE A 35 -9.07 -2.24 5.46
N TYR A 36 -8.05 -2.59 4.69
CA TYR A 36 -7.32 -3.84 4.85
C TYR A 36 -6.72 -3.97 6.27
N VAL A 37 -6.13 -2.90 6.81
CA VAL A 37 -5.60 -2.90 8.18
C VAL A 37 -6.69 -3.15 9.21
N ILE A 38 -7.88 -2.56 9.04
CA ILE A 38 -9.02 -2.78 9.94
C ILE A 38 -9.46 -4.24 9.91
N GLU A 39 -9.62 -4.83 8.72
CA GLU A 39 -10.02 -6.23 8.55
C GLU A 39 -8.98 -7.18 9.15
N GLN A 40 -7.70 -7.00 8.83
CA GLN A 40 -6.62 -7.83 9.37
C GLN A 40 -6.51 -7.69 10.89
N THR A 41 -6.69 -6.49 11.44
CA THR A 41 -6.70 -6.30 12.90
C THR A 41 -7.85 -7.06 13.55
N SER A 42 -9.04 -7.04 12.94
CA SER A 42 -10.20 -7.79 13.43
C SER A 42 -9.92 -9.30 13.47
N GLN A 43 -9.38 -9.84 12.37
CA GLN A 43 -9.02 -11.26 12.29
C GLN A 43 -7.95 -11.64 13.31
N LEU A 44 -6.85 -10.90 13.39
CA LEU A 44 -5.76 -11.16 14.33
C LEU A 44 -6.21 -11.07 15.80
N ALA A 45 -7.16 -10.17 16.10
CA ALA A 45 -7.73 -10.05 17.43
C ALA A 45 -8.55 -11.29 17.82
N GLN A 46 -9.34 -11.85 16.90
CA GLN A 46 -10.05 -13.12 17.12
C GLN A 46 -9.07 -14.28 17.38
N GLU A 47 -7.91 -14.26 16.71
CA GLU A 47 -6.84 -15.24 16.88
C GLU A 47 -5.92 -14.97 18.08
N SER A 48 -6.18 -13.91 18.87
CA SER A 48 -5.34 -13.48 20.02
C SER A 48 -3.88 -13.17 19.65
N LYS A 49 -3.61 -12.78 18.40
CA LYS A 49 -2.28 -12.47 17.87
C LYS A 49 -1.89 -11.01 18.08
N LEU A 50 -1.71 -10.61 19.33
CA LEU A 50 -1.45 -9.20 19.69
C LEU A 50 -0.14 -8.64 19.12
N ASP A 51 0.90 -9.47 18.98
CA ASP A 51 2.18 -9.00 18.43
C ASP A 51 2.09 -8.71 16.93
N ASP A 52 1.31 -9.50 16.19
CA ASP A 52 1.03 -9.24 14.77
C ASP A 52 0.22 -7.95 14.59
N ILE A 53 -0.74 -7.67 15.48
CA ILE A 53 -1.48 -6.39 15.49
C ILE A 53 -0.54 -5.20 15.73
N LYS A 54 0.41 -5.34 16.68
CA LYS A 54 1.41 -4.28 16.93
C LYS A 54 2.27 -4.04 15.70
N GLN A 55 2.71 -5.10 15.03
CA GLN A 55 3.50 -5.01 13.80
C GLN A 55 2.72 -4.33 12.67
N LEU A 56 1.49 -4.79 12.41
CA LEU A 56 0.60 -4.18 11.40
C LEU A 56 0.35 -2.69 11.67
N THR A 57 0.11 -2.35 12.93
CA THR A 57 -0.09 -0.95 13.35
C THR A 57 1.18 -0.11 13.16
N ARG A 58 2.37 -0.69 13.38
CA ARG A 58 3.65 -0.01 13.14
C ARG A 58 3.84 0.28 11.66
N GLU A 59 3.66 -0.72 10.80
CA GLU A 59 3.80 -0.55 9.35
C GLU A 59 2.81 0.50 8.81
N PHE A 60 1.56 0.48 9.28
CA PHE A 60 0.57 1.48 8.88
C PHE A 60 0.96 2.91 9.29
N LYS A 61 1.57 3.08 10.47
CA LYS A 61 2.12 4.38 10.89
C LYS A 61 3.26 4.82 9.98
N GLU A 62 4.16 3.92 9.60
CA GLU A 62 5.27 4.22 8.69
C GLU A 62 4.74 4.70 7.32
N ILE A 63 3.72 4.02 6.76
CA ILE A 63 3.03 4.48 5.55
C ILE A 63 2.44 5.88 5.75
N ARG A 64 1.69 6.09 6.85
CA ARG A 64 1.07 7.38 7.15
C ARG A 64 2.09 8.53 7.22
N PHE A 65 3.27 8.28 7.77
CA PHE A 65 4.34 9.29 7.77
C PHE A 65 4.90 9.53 6.37
N ALA A 66 5.04 8.46 5.58
CA ALA A 66 5.56 8.56 4.23
C ALA A 66 4.61 9.26 3.24
N ILE A 67 3.29 9.22 3.45
CA ILE A 67 2.27 9.91 2.63
C ILE A 67 1.97 11.35 3.06
N SER A 68 2.71 11.92 4.02
CA SER A 68 2.48 13.30 4.48
C SER A 68 2.33 14.22 3.27
N PRO A 69 1.38 15.19 3.26
CA PRO A 69 1.11 16.08 2.10
C PRO A 69 2.33 16.81 1.55
N SER A 70 3.41 16.86 2.33
CA SER A 70 4.71 17.42 1.96
C SER A 70 5.65 16.43 1.25
N ASN A 71 5.22 15.20 0.93
CA ASN A 71 6.08 14.11 0.48
C ASN A 71 5.58 13.48 -0.84
N ASP A 72 5.64 14.25 -1.92
CA ASP A 72 5.37 13.78 -3.28
C ASP A 72 6.31 12.64 -3.72
N ALA A 73 7.48 12.52 -3.08
CA ALA A 73 8.49 11.53 -3.43
C ALA A 73 8.01 10.08 -3.31
N LEU A 74 7.06 9.76 -2.41
CA LEU A 74 6.52 8.40 -2.32
C LEU A 74 5.65 8.07 -3.53
N LYS A 75 4.82 9.01 -3.96
CA LYS A 75 3.95 8.88 -5.13
C LYS A 75 4.79 8.74 -6.41
N GLU A 76 5.85 9.55 -6.53
CA GLU A 76 6.81 9.43 -7.64
C GLU A 76 7.50 8.06 -7.67
N ARG A 77 7.92 7.53 -6.50
CA ARG A 77 8.49 6.18 -6.42
C ARG A 77 7.50 5.11 -6.84
N PHE A 78 6.24 5.22 -6.45
CA PHE A 78 5.20 4.27 -6.85
C PHE A 78 5.02 4.27 -8.37
N GLU A 79 5.02 5.45 -9.00
CA GLU A 79 4.94 5.59 -10.45
C GLU A 79 6.18 5.01 -11.15
N GLN A 80 7.39 5.29 -10.65
CA GLN A 80 8.63 4.74 -11.19
C GLN A 80 8.61 3.20 -11.16
N GLU A 81 8.32 2.61 -10.00
CA GLU A 81 8.26 1.16 -9.84
C GLU A 81 7.16 0.51 -10.69
N LEU A 82 6.03 1.19 -10.88
CA LEU A 82 4.95 0.69 -11.74
C LEU A 82 5.37 0.69 -13.22
N VAL A 83 6.01 1.77 -13.68
CA VAL A 83 6.52 1.87 -15.05
C VAL A 83 7.61 0.82 -15.30
N GLU A 84 8.56 0.65 -14.38
CA GLU A 84 9.59 -0.40 -14.47
C GLU A 84 8.95 -1.79 -14.60
N LYS A 85 7.97 -2.12 -13.74
CA LYS A 85 7.23 -3.39 -13.82
C LYS A 85 6.47 -3.58 -15.14
N MET A 86 6.02 -2.50 -15.77
CA MET A 86 5.34 -2.57 -17.06
C MET A 86 6.32 -2.79 -18.20
N LEU A 87 7.49 -2.13 -18.17
CA LEU A 87 8.54 -2.28 -19.17
C LEU A 87 9.13 -3.70 -19.14
N ASP A 88 9.38 -4.25 -17.95
CA ASP A 88 9.88 -5.62 -17.77
C ASP A 88 8.90 -6.70 -18.26
N ARG A 89 7.62 -6.37 -18.44
CA ARG A 89 6.59 -7.28 -18.97
C ARG A 89 6.45 -7.25 -20.48
N VAL A 90 7.13 -6.35 -21.20
CA VAL A 90 7.14 -6.31 -22.66
C VAL A 90 8.38 -7.07 -23.16
N PRO A 91 8.25 -8.31 -23.67
CA PRO A 91 9.37 -8.94 -24.35
C PRO A 91 9.66 -8.17 -25.63
N THR A 92 10.93 -7.78 -25.82
CA THR A 92 11.50 -7.39 -27.12
C THR A 92 11.19 -8.38 -28.23
#